data_AF-A0A7C8HWE6-F1
#
_entry.id   AF-A0A7C8HWE6-F1
#
_cell.length_a   1.000
_cell.length_b   1.000
_cell.length_c   1.000
_cell.angle_alpha   90.00
_cell.angle_beta   90.00
_cell.angle_gamma   90.00
#
_symmetry.space_group_name_H-M   'P 1'
#
loop_
_entity.id
_entity.type
_entity.pdbx_description
1 polymer ?
#
loop_
_entity_poly.entity_id
_entity_poly.type
_entity_poly.pdbx_seq_one_letter_code
_entity_poly.pdbx_strand_id
1 'polypeptide(L)' 'MQKSSAKRFLSFASGVFIIWLFMFVLSPMLLKHVESANTLATFIEQNDINAGAIYWTDVEITADAELGARSTVTYLPKGK' A
#
# COMPACT_ATOMS: atom_id res chain seq x y z
N MET A 1 17.51 -34.62 -3.40
CA MET A 1 16.19 -34.24 -2.85
C MET A 1 15.23 -33.93 -4.00
N GLN A 2 14.36 -34.87 -4.35
CA GLN A 2 13.30 -34.65 -5.35
C GLN A 2 12.23 -33.74 -4.71
N LYS A 3 12.19 -32.46 -5.09
CA LYS A 3 11.19 -31.52 -4.57
C LYS A 3 9.82 -31.95 -5.10
N SER A 4 8.93 -32.40 -4.20
CA SER A 4 7.56 -32.78 -4.55
C SER A 4 6.85 -31.63 -5.27
N SER A 5 6.36 -31.89 -6.48
CA SER A 5 5.65 -30.90 -7.32
C SER A 5 4.45 -30.28 -6.60
N ALA A 6 3.80 -31.05 -5.71
CA ALA A 6 2.69 -30.57 -4.89
C ALA A 6 3.13 -29.45 -3.93
N LYS A 7 4.32 -29.55 -3.31
CA LYS A 7 4.85 -28.48 -2.44
C LYS A 7 5.14 -27.19 -3.21
N ARG A 8 5.58 -27.31 -4.46
CA ARG A 8 5.86 -26.14 -5.33
C ARG A 8 4.55 -25.42 -5.71
N PHE A 9 3.53 -26.18 -6.11
CA PHE A 9 2.21 -25.64 -6.40
C PHE A 9 1.55 -25.00 -5.19
N LEU A 10 1.65 -25.64 -4.02
CA LEU A 10 1.11 -25.07 -2.78
C LEU A 10 1.81 -23.77 -2.40
N SER A 11 3.13 -23.71 -2.55
CA SER A 11 3.90 -22.47 -2.31
C SER A 11 3.50 -21.36 -3.27
N PHE A 12 3.29 -21.68 -4.55
CA PHE A 12 2.84 -20.71 -5.54
C PHE A 12 1.43 -20.21 -5.25
N ALA A 13 0.48 -21.13 -5.02
CA ALA A 13 -0.89 -20.81 -4.68
C ALA A 13 -0.98 -19.98 -3.39
N SER A 14 -0.17 -20.28 -2.39
CA SER A 14 -0.07 -19.48 -1.16
C SER A 14 0.40 -18.04 -1.44
N GLY A 15 1.42 -17.86 -2.27
CA GLY A 15 1.88 -16.53 -2.66
C GLY A 15 0.80 -15.72 -3.38
N VAL A 16 0.12 -16.34 -4.36
CA VAL A 16 -1.01 -15.72 -5.06
C VAL A 16 -2.14 -15.38 -4.09
N PHE A 17 -2.46 -16.29 -3.16
CA PHE A 17 -3.50 -16.09 -2.16
C PHE A 17 -3.18 -14.93 -1.20
N ILE A 18 -1.93 -14.77 -0.78
CA ILE A 18 -1.51 -13.65 0.06
C ILE A 18 -1.70 -12.32 -0.68
N ILE A 19 -1.28 -12.25 -1.95
CA ILE A 19 -1.47 -11.04 -2.78
C ILE A 19 -2.96 -10.74 -2.94
N TRP A 20 -3.76 -11.77 -3.26
CA TRP A 20 -5.21 -11.63 -3.37
C TRP A 20 -5.83 -11.11 -2.07
N LEU A 21 -5.45 -11.66 -0.93
CA LEU A 21 -5.96 -11.26 0.37
C LEU A 21 -5.58 -9.81 0.69
N PHE A 22 -4.37 -9.39 0.34
CA PHE A 22 -3.95 -8.00 0.48
C PHE A 22 -4.78 -7.04 -0.38
N MET A 23 -4.98 -7.37 -1.66
CA MET A 23 -5.69 -6.51 -2.61
C MET A 23 -7.19 -6.42 -2.32
N PHE A 24 -7.84 -7.54 -2.04
CA PHE A 24 -9.32 -7.61 -2.02
C PHE A 24 -9.92 -7.69 -0.62
N VAL A 25 -9.12 -7.95 0.43
CA VAL A 25 -9.63 -8.05 1.81
C VAL A 25 -9.00 -6.99 2.69
N LEU A 26 -7.67 -6.93 2.78
CA LEU A 26 -6.98 -6.01 3.70
C LEU A 26 -7.10 -4.55 3.25
N SER A 27 -6.90 -4.26 1.97
CA SER A 27 -7.01 -2.89 1.43
C SER A 27 -8.40 -2.26 1.67
N PRO A 28 -9.53 -2.90 1.33
CA PRO A 28 -10.84 -2.32 1.64
C PRO A 28 -11.14 -2.29 3.14
N MET A 29 -10.58 -3.20 3.94
CA MET A 29 -10.72 -3.16 5.39
C MET A 29 -10.01 -1.94 5.98
N LEU A 30 -8.81 -1.60 5.48
CA LEU A 30 -8.06 -0.40 5.82
C LEU A 30 -8.87 0.87 5.55
N LEU A 31 -9.46 0.99 4.36
CA LEU A 31 -10.29 2.15 3.99
C LEU A 31 -11.55 2.32 4.86
N LYS A 32 -12.05 1.23 5.45
CA LYS A 32 -13.24 1.25 6.33
C LYS A 32 -12.93 1.59 7.78
N HIS A 33 -11.75 1.22 8.28
CA HIS A 33 -11.44 1.30 9.71
C HIS A 33 -10.35 2.33 10.05
N VAL A 34 -9.60 2.80 9.07
CA VAL A 34 -8.52 3.77 9.27
C VAL A 34 -8.91 5.08 8.59
N GLU A 35 -9.26 6.07 9.40
CA GLU A 35 -9.71 7.39 8.93
C GLU A 35 -8.70 8.05 7.99
N SER A 36 -7.39 8.02 8.33
CA SER A 36 -6.36 8.61 7.48
C SER A 36 -6.26 7.96 6.10
N ALA A 37 -6.50 6.65 5.99
CA ALA A 37 -6.53 5.94 4.71
C ALA A 37 -7.76 6.37 3.89
N ASN A 38 -8.92 6.53 4.53
CA ASN A 38 -10.13 7.02 3.88
C ASN A 38 -9.99 8.47 3.39
N THR A 39 -9.42 9.35 4.22
CA THR A 39 -9.14 10.75 3.87
C THR A 39 -8.22 10.83 2.66
N LEU A 40 -7.15 10.03 2.62
CA LEU A 40 -6.24 9.98 1.48
C LEU A 40 -6.95 9.50 0.19
N ALA A 41 -7.71 8.41 0.28
CA ALA A 41 -8.43 7.87 -0.88
C ALA A 41 -9.45 8.88 -1.43
N THR A 42 -10.20 9.55 -0.56
CA THR A 42 -11.17 10.59 -0.93
C THR A 42 -10.48 11.77 -1.61
N PHE A 43 -9.32 12.19 -1.10
CA PHE A 43 -8.55 13.27 -1.71
C PHE A 43 -8.05 12.91 -3.12
N ILE A 44 -7.58 11.67 -3.31
CA ILE A 44 -7.13 11.15 -4.61
C ILE A 44 -8.28 11.21 -5.62
N GLU A 45 -9.47 10.71 -5.25
CA GLU A 45 -10.66 10.71 -6.11
C GLU A 45 -11.13 12.13 -6.44
N GLN A 46 -11.19 13.02 -5.45
CA GLN A 46 -11.68 14.40 -5.64
C GLN A 46 -10.79 15.24 -6.55
N ASN A 47 -9.50 14.94 -6.61
CA ASN A 47 -8.52 15.71 -7.37
C ASN A 47 -8.09 15.00 -8.67
N ASP A 48 -8.76 13.91 -9.06
CA ASP A 48 -8.44 13.11 -10.25
C ASP A 48 -6.96 12.69 -10.31
N ILE A 49 -6.41 12.32 -9.15
CA ILE A 49 -4.99 11.95 -9.02
C ILE A 49 -4.82 10.50 -9.48
N ASN A 50 -4.03 10.30 -10.53
CA ASN A 50 -3.63 8.96 -10.95
C ASN A 50 -2.55 8.39 -9.99
N ALA A 51 -2.94 7.82 -8.86
CA ALA A 51 -1.99 7.30 -7.87
C ALA A 51 -1.03 6.20 -8.40
N GLY A 52 -1.31 5.60 -9.56
CA GLY A 52 -0.45 4.60 -10.23
C GLY A 52 0.50 5.17 -11.29
N ALA A 53 0.47 6.48 -11.55
CA ALA A 53 1.32 7.09 -12.57
C ALA A 53 2.80 7.10 -12.16
N ILE A 54 3.67 6.71 -13.08
CA ILE A 54 5.12 6.62 -12.85
C ILE A 54 5.79 8.02 -12.95
N TYR A 55 5.13 9.00 -13.58
CA TYR A 55 5.67 10.34 -13.82
C TYR A 55 5.60 11.30 -12.61
N TRP A 56 5.11 10.83 -11.46
CA TRP A 56 4.96 11.66 -10.26
C TRP A 56 6.29 12.02 -9.58
N THR A 57 7.41 11.40 -9.97
CA THR A 57 8.72 11.63 -9.32
C THR A 57 9.29 13.02 -9.54
N ASP A 58 8.83 13.75 -10.56
CA ASP A 58 9.41 15.03 -10.98
C ASP A 58 8.50 16.23 -10.70
N VAL A 59 7.40 16.02 -9.95
CA VAL A 59 6.46 17.08 -9.61
C VAL A 59 6.74 17.58 -8.20
N GLU A 60 6.87 18.89 -8.00
CA GLU A 60 7.23 19.51 -6.72
C GLU A 60 6.36 19.02 -5.53
N ILE A 61 5.06 18.78 -5.78
CA ILE A 61 4.12 18.26 -4.78
C ILE A 61 4.53 16.90 -4.18
N THR A 62 5.23 16.06 -4.94
CA THR A 62 5.66 14.74 -4.45
C THR A 62 6.96 14.81 -3.65
N ALA A 63 7.79 15.83 -3.86
CA ALA A 63 8.96 16.08 -3.03
C ALA A 63 8.56 16.44 -1.60
N ASP A 64 7.56 17.32 -1.44
CA ASP A 64 7.02 17.69 -0.13
C ASP A 64 6.32 16.50 0.55
N ALA A 65 5.54 15.73 -0.21
CA ALA A 65 4.90 14.52 0.29
C ALA A 65 5.93 13.48 0.76
N GLU A 66 7.02 13.29 0.01
CA GLU A 66 8.10 12.38 0.36
C GLU A 66 8.83 12.83 1.64
N LEU A 67 9.13 14.12 1.78
CA LEU A 67 9.72 14.68 3.00
C LEU A 67 8.82 14.45 4.22
N GLY A 68 7.51 14.64 4.09
CA GLY A 68 6.53 14.38 5.14
C GLY A 68 6.44 12.88 5.50
N ALA A 69 6.44 12.00 4.50
CA ALA A 69 6.42 10.55 4.71
C ALA A 69 7.68 10.05 5.42
N ARG A 70 8.87 10.51 4.99
CA ARG A 70 10.15 10.21 5.64
C ARG A 70 10.18 10.70 7.08
N SER A 71 9.67 11.90 7.32
CA SER A 71 9.58 12.47 8.67
C SER A 71 8.66 11.65 9.58
N THR A 72 7.53 11.17 9.06
CA THR A 72 6.58 10.32 9.81
C THR A 72 7.21 9.00 10.26
N VAL A 73 8.02 8.36 9.41
CA VAL A 73 8.72 7.10 9.75
C VAL A 73 9.89 7.36 10.71
N THR A 74 10.64 8.45 10.49
CA THR A 74 11.80 8.81 11.31
C THR A 74 11.38 9.23 12.73
N TYR A 75 10.28 9.97 12.83
CA TYR A 75 9.76 10.54 14.06
C TYR A 75 8.37 9.98 14.37
N LEU A 76 8.28 8.65 14.51
CA LEU A 76 7.03 8.01 14.92
C LEU A 76 6.49 8.66 16.20
N PRO A 77 5.17 8.92 16.29
CA PRO A 77 4.58 9.47 17.48
C PRO A 77 4.87 8.53 18.67
N LYS A 78 5.61 9.02 19.66
CA LYS A 78 6.05 8.21 20.82
C LYS A 78 4.97 8.03 21.91
N GLY A 79 3.73 8.44 21.62
CA GLY A 79 2.71 8.59 22.64
C GLY A 79 3.09 9.66 23.69
N LYS A 80 2.17 9.98 24.59
CA LYS A 80 2.54 10.56 25.89
C LYS A 80 2.70 9.42 26.88
#